data_AF-G6C134-F1
#
_entry.id   AF-G6C134-F1
#
_cell.length_a   1.000
_cell.length_b   1.000
_cell.length_c   1.000
_cell.angle_alpha   90.00
_cell.angle_beta   90.00
_cell.angle_gamma   90.00
#
_symmetry.space_group_name_H-M   'P 1'
#
loop_
_entity.id
_entity.type
_entity.pdbx_description
1 polymer ?
#
loop_
_entity_poly.entity_id
_entity_poly.type
_entity_poly.pdbx_seq_one_letter_code
_entity_poly.pdbx_strand_id
1 'polypeptide(L)'
;MFLEIIEKISDEIIKNEEYLTELDREIGDGDHGVNLARGFTEIKNQLNNFKDLPVSDVFTKMGMILLTKVGGASGAIYGTAFMSAGTYLKGKTDFDNQVLLETLNSMIEGIQKRGKAVLNEKTMLDTIIPTYNFLEKSFNEEKNLSEEELIRGLFVSHLTTIHVKTNVGRLSAYCGAICAAAGVAAALTFLHDGSYEMVCAAITNILGNLSGVICDGAKASCAMKISSGIYSAFDATMLALNKDVLKSGDGIVGVDIEQTIRNVGELAQAGMKGTDETILGIMTK
;
A
#
# COMPACT_ATOMS: atom_id res chain seq x y z
N MET A 1 -7.90 15.29 -4.57
CA MET A 1 -7.34 13.92 -4.64
C MET A 1 -6.19 13.82 -5.63
N PHE A 2 -6.40 13.92 -6.95
CA PHE A 2 -5.30 13.74 -7.93
C PHE A 2 -4.12 14.72 -7.75
N LEU A 3 -4.38 16.02 -7.63
CA LEU A 3 -3.31 17.01 -7.38
C LEU A 3 -2.63 16.86 -6.02
N GLU A 4 -3.34 16.35 -5.02
CA GLU A 4 -2.77 16.06 -3.70
C GLU A 4 -1.80 14.88 -3.77
N ILE A 5 -2.07 13.88 -4.61
CA ILE A 5 -1.14 12.77 -4.88
C ILE A 5 0.12 13.31 -5.55
N ILE A 6 -0.01 14.20 -6.54
CA ILE A 6 1.15 14.84 -7.19
C ILE A 6 1.96 15.64 -6.17
N GLU A 7 1.30 16.39 -5.28
CA GLU A 7 1.96 17.14 -4.22
C GLU A 7 2.76 16.23 -3.29
N LYS A 8 2.16 15.13 -2.80
CA LYS A 8 2.85 14.17 -1.92
C LYS A 8 4.03 13.47 -2.60
N ILE A 9 3.90 13.10 -3.87
CA ILE A 9 5.01 12.53 -4.64
C ILE A 9 6.14 13.55 -4.79
N SER A 10 5.78 14.81 -5.08
CA SER A 10 6.76 15.88 -5.22
C SER A 10 7.51 16.10 -3.91
N ASP A 11 6.79 16.11 -2.78
CA ASP A 11 7.38 16.25 -1.45
C ASP A 11 8.32 15.11 -1.09
N GLU A 12 7.95 13.86 -1.38
CA GLU A 12 8.82 12.73 -1.07
C GLU A 12 10.08 12.74 -1.93
N ILE A 13 9.99 13.11 -3.22
CA ILE A 13 11.17 13.22 -4.10
C ILE A 13 12.10 14.34 -3.62
N ILE A 14 11.56 15.50 -3.29
CA ILE A 14 12.35 16.65 -2.81
C ILE A 14 13.01 16.32 -1.47
N LYS A 15 12.28 15.70 -0.55
CA LYS A 15 12.79 15.30 0.76
C LYS A 15 13.95 14.31 0.67
N ASN A 16 13.96 13.42 -0.33
CA ASN A 16 14.99 12.40 -0.51
C ASN A 16 16.06 12.78 -1.54
N GLU A 17 16.20 14.07 -1.88
CA GLU A 17 17.18 14.56 -2.86
C GLU A 17 18.61 14.05 -2.55
N GLU A 18 19.08 14.24 -1.32
CA GLU A 18 20.44 13.88 -0.91
C GLU A 18 20.66 12.37 -0.98
N TYR A 19 19.71 11.58 -0.48
CA TYR A 19 19.76 10.13 -0.50
C TYR A 19 19.83 9.57 -1.93
N LEU A 20 18.99 10.06 -2.84
CA LEU A 20 19.00 9.64 -4.24
C LEU A 20 20.30 10.04 -4.95
N THR A 21 20.85 11.20 -4.59
CA THR A 21 22.14 11.69 -5.11
C THR A 21 23.30 10.82 -4.62
N GLU A 22 23.27 10.38 -3.36
CA GLU A 22 24.27 9.48 -2.78
C GLU A 22 24.26 8.10 -3.45
N LEU A 23 23.07 7.50 -3.62
CA LEU A 23 22.93 6.22 -4.32
C LEU A 23 23.44 6.28 -5.76
N ASP A 24 23.12 7.37 -6.47
CA ASP A 24 23.57 7.56 -7.85
C ASP A 24 25.08 7.84 -7.92
N ARG A 25 25.69 8.43 -6.89
CA ARG A 25 27.14 8.63 -6.84
C ARG A 25 27.93 7.32 -6.78
N GLU A 26 27.37 6.27 -6.19
CA GLU A 26 28.03 4.98 -6.07
C GLU A 26 28.17 4.25 -7.43
N ILE A 27 27.27 4.49 -8.39
CA ILE A 27 27.21 3.74 -9.65
C ILE A 27 26.93 4.58 -10.91
N GLY A 28 26.87 5.91 -10.77
CA GLY A 28 26.49 6.88 -11.79
C GLY A 28 27.29 8.19 -11.64
N ASP A 29 26.73 9.32 -12.05
CA ASP A 29 27.38 10.63 -11.97
C ASP A 29 26.98 11.46 -10.74
N GLY A 30 26.06 10.92 -9.92
CA GLY A 30 25.66 11.53 -8.66
C GLY A 30 24.85 12.80 -8.87
N ASP A 31 24.02 12.85 -9.91
CA ASP A 31 23.18 13.98 -10.24
C ASP A 31 21.67 13.67 -10.18
N HIS A 32 21.30 12.39 -10.03
CA HIS A 32 19.93 11.94 -10.16
C HIS A 32 18.96 12.62 -9.18
N GLY A 33 19.30 12.64 -7.89
CA GLY A 33 18.46 13.24 -6.84
C GLY A 33 18.26 14.74 -7.07
N VAL A 34 19.35 15.48 -7.28
CA VAL A 34 19.32 16.93 -7.59
C VAL A 34 18.46 17.22 -8.83
N ASN A 35 18.63 16.44 -9.90
CA ASN A 35 17.88 16.60 -11.14
C ASN A 35 16.38 16.37 -10.94
N LEU A 36 15.99 15.32 -10.21
CA LEU A 36 14.59 15.04 -9.93
C LEU A 36 13.97 16.08 -9.00
N ALA A 37 14.65 16.45 -7.90
CA ALA A 37 14.16 17.45 -6.97
C ALA A 37 13.89 18.79 -7.67
N ARG A 38 14.76 19.20 -8.60
CA ARG A 38 14.55 20.40 -9.42
C ARG A 38 13.27 20.32 -10.27
N GLY A 39 13.04 19.18 -10.93
CA GLY A 39 11.84 18.98 -11.75
C GLY A 39 10.55 18.95 -10.93
N PHE A 40 10.55 18.20 -9.83
CA PHE A 40 9.37 18.06 -8.98
C PHE A 40 9.07 19.30 -8.14
N THR A 41 10.08 20.11 -7.81
CA THR A 41 9.88 21.45 -7.23
C THR A 41 9.11 22.35 -8.20
N GLU A 42 9.46 22.33 -9.49
CA GLU A 42 8.73 23.11 -10.50
C GLU A 42 7.28 22.61 -10.65
N ILE A 43 7.07 21.29 -10.68
CA ILE A 43 5.71 20.71 -10.70
C ILE A 43 4.90 21.19 -9.49
N LYS A 44 5.47 21.14 -8.29
CA LYS A 44 4.80 21.58 -7.06
C LYS A 44 4.39 23.06 -7.13
N ASN A 45 5.27 23.91 -7.64
CA ASN A 45 4.98 25.35 -7.82
C ASN A 45 3.84 25.61 -8.83
N GLN A 46 3.61 24.68 -9.76
CA GLN A 46 2.60 24.79 -10.80
C GLN A 46 1.25 24.15 -10.42
N LEU A 47 1.10 23.55 -9.23
CA LEU A 47 -0.13 22.83 -8.85
C LEU A 47 -1.40 23.69 -8.94
N ASN A 48 -1.32 24.96 -8.56
CA ASN A 48 -2.45 25.89 -8.67
C ASN A 48 -2.88 26.10 -10.13
N ASN A 49 -1.93 26.07 -11.08
CA ASN A 49 -2.19 26.21 -12.51
C ASN A 49 -2.77 24.92 -13.12
N PHE A 50 -2.78 23.81 -12.38
CA PHE A 50 -3.34 22.52 -12.82
C PHE A 50 -4.78 22.29 -12.34
N LYS A 51 -5.28 23.10 -11.40
CA LYS A 51 -6.56 22.87 -10.69
C LYS A 51 -7.76 22.64 -11.61
N ASP A 52 -7.85 23.41 -12.69
CA ASP A 52 -9.01 23.41 -13.58
C ASP A 52 -8.70 22.77 -14.95
N LEU A 53 -7.55 22.08 -15.06
CA LEU A 53 -7.16 21.42 -16.30
C LEU A 53 -7.71 19.99 -16.37
N PRO A 54 -8.05 19.52 -17.58
CA PRO A 54 -8.24 18.09 -17.82
C PRO A 54 -7.00 17.29 -17.36
N VAL A 55 -7.21 16.09 -16.83
CA VAL A 55 -6.12 15.23 -16.34
C VAL A 55 -5.07 14.99 -17.42
N SER A 56 -5.49 14.80 -18.68
CA SER A 56 -4.59 14.69 -19.85
C SER A 56 -3.62 15.86 -19.96
N ASP A 57 -4.09 17.08 -19.70
CA ASP A 57 -3.33 18.30 -19.86
C ASP A 57 -2.37 18.49 -18.67
N VAL A 58 -2.77 18.04 -17.47
CA VAL A 58 -1.87 17.98 -16.30
C VAL A 58 -0.70 17.04 -16.59
N PHE A 59 -0.96 15.80 -17.04
CA PHE A 59 0.10 14.85 -17.41
C PHE A 59 1.01 15.41 -18.51
N THR A 60 0.43 16.03 -19.54
CA THR A 60 1.21 16.64 -20.63
C THR A 60 2.12 17.76 -20.12
N LYS A 61 1.60 18.65 -19.27
CA LYS A 61 2.38 19.75 -18.67
C LYS A 61 3.48 19.23 -17.74
N MET A 62 3.18 18.25 -16.89
CA MET A 62 4.19 17.59 -16.06
C MET A 62 5.29 16.98 -16.92
N GLY A 63 4.93 16.26 -17.99
CA GLY A 63 5.90 15.67 -18.91
C GLY A 63 6.80 16.73 -19.56
N MET A 64 6.25 17.87 -19.97
CA MET A 64 7.04 19.00 -20.49
C MET A 64 7.96 19.61 -19.42
N ILE A 65 7.49 19.76 -18.18
CA ILE A 65 8.31 20.25 -17.07
C ILE A 65 9.48 19.30 -16.82
N LEU A 66 9.21 18.00 -16.70
CA LEU A 66 10.26 17.00 -16.45
C LEU A 66 11.27 16.95 -17.60
N LEU A 67 10.80 16.97 -18.84
CA LEU A 67 11.68 16.98 -20.02
C LEU A 67 12.62 18.20 -20.07
N THR A 68 12.18 19.35 -19.54
CA THR A 68 12.93 20.61 -19.64
C THR A 68 13.70 20.97 -18.36
N LYS A 69 13.26 20.47 -17.20
CA LYS A 69 13.82 20.79 -15.89
C LYS A 69 14.64 19.67 -15.30
N VAL A 70 14.33 18.41 -15.57
CA VAL A 70 15.16 17.29 -15.11
C VAL A 70 16.27 17.08 -16.14
N GLY A 71 17.53 17.12 -15.68
CA GLY A 71 18.70 16.88 -16.54
C GLY A 71 18.88 15.40 -16.87
N GLY A 72 19.83 15.10 -17.76
CA GLY A 72 20.26 13.74 -18.03
C GLY A 72 19.19 12.83 -18.67
N ALA A 73 19.40 11.52 -18.54
CA ALA A 73 18.50 10.52 -19.10
C ALA A 73 17.12 10.51 -18.42
N SER A 74 17.07 10.76 -17.11
CA SER A 74 15.85 10.72 -16.31
C SER A 74 14.81 11.73 -16.81
N GLY A 75 15.21 12.97 -17.15
CA GLY A 75 14.27 13.96 -17.67
C GLY A 75 13.65 13.57 -19.01
N ALA A 76 14.44 13.02 -19.92
CA ALA A 76 13.94 12.52 -21.19
C ALA A 76 12.98 11.34 -21.00
N ILE A 77 13.30 10.42 -20.09
CA ILE A 77 12.52 9.21 -19.81
C ILE A 77 11.21 9.54 -19.11
N TYR A 78 11.25 10.21 -17.95
CA TYR A 78 10.04 10.61 -17.22
C TYR A 78 9.19 11.58 -18.05
N GLY A 79 9.81 12.56 -18.72
CA GLY A 79 9.10 13.48 -19.60
C GLY A 79 8.32 12.75 -20.69
N THR A 80 8.96 11.78 -21.37
CA THR A 80 8.29 10.96 -22.39
C THR A 80 7.16 10.11 -21.78
N ALA A 81 7.38 9.50 -20.61
CA ALA A 81 6.36 8.70 -19.92
C ALA A 81 5.08 9.51 -19.66
N PHE A 82 5.22 10.68 -19.02
CA PHE A 82 4.08 11.55 -18.70
C PHE A 82 3.40 12.13 -19.96
N MET A 83 4.16 12.44 -21.00
CA MET A 83 3.58 12.86 -22.29
C MET A 83 2.79 11.73 -22.98
N SER A 84 3.27 10.49 -22.92
CA SER A 84 2.54 9.32 -23.43
C SER A 84 1.22 9.12 -22.69
N ALA A 85 1.24 9.19 -21.35
CA ALA A 85 0.03 9.15 -20.53
C ALA A 85 -0.95 10.28 -20.88
N GLY A 86 -0.46 11.52 -20.99
CA GLY A 86 -1.30 12.66 -21.37
C GLY A 86 -1.97 12.48 -22.74
N THR A 87 -1.27 11.85 -23.68
CA THR A 87 -1.82 11.52 -25.01
C THR A 87 -2.94 10.48 -24.92
N TYR A 88 -2.72 9.39 -24.16
CA TYR A 88 -3.73 8.35 -23.95
C TYR A 88 -5.00 8.90 -23.27
N LEU A 89 -4.82 9.77 -22.28
CA LEU A 89 -5.92 10.34 -21.49
C LEU A 89 -6.74 11.40 -22.24
N LYS A 90 -6.31 11.85 -23.43
CA LYS A 90 -6.97 12.94 -24.15
C LYS A 90 -8.43 12.57 -24.48
N GLY A 91 -9.36 13.42 -24.02
CA GLY A 91 -10.79 13.24 -24.23
C GLY A 91 -11.45 12.19 -23.31
N LYS A 92 -10.70 11.59 -22.37
CA LYS A 92 -11.27 10.74 -21.32
C LYS A 92 -11.72 11.60 -20.15
N THR A 93 -12.96 11.39 -19.71
CA THR A 93 -13.55 12.11 -18.57
C THR A 93 -13.62 11.25 -17.31
N ASP A 94 -13.72 9.93 -17.47
CA ASP A 94 -13.72 8.98 -16.37
C ASP A 94 -12.33 8.35 -16.21
N PHE A 95 -11.96 8.10 -14.96
CA PHE A 95 -10.67 7.52 -14.59
C PHE A 95 -10.93 6.28 -13.72
N ASP A 96 -11.30 5.18 -14.38
CA ASP A 96 -11.53 3.88 -13.76
C ASP A 96 -10.25 3.01 -13.76
N ASN A 97 -10.38 1.77 -13.26
CA ASN A 97 -9.27 0.82 -13.19
C ASN A 97 -8.65 0.50 -14.57
N GLN A 98 -9.48 0.38 -15.62
CA GLN A 98 -8.97 0.12 -16.98
C GLN A 98 -8.20 1.34 -17.51
N VAL A 99 -8.74 2.54 -17.32
CA VAL A 99 -8.07 3.79 -17.71
C VAL A 99 -6.75 3.95 -16.96
N LEU A 100 -6.68 3.60 -15.67
CA LEU A 100 -5.45 3.60 -14.90
C LEU A 100 -4.41 2.62 -15.48
N LEU A 101 -4.80 1.37 -15.77
CA LEU A 101 -3.88 0.37 -16.35
C LEU A 101 -3.31 0.83 -17.68
N GLU A 102 -4.17 1.26 -18.59
CA GLU A 102 -3.75 1.71 -19.91
C GLU A 102 -2.90 2.99 -19.86
N THR A 103 -3.16 3.85 -18.87
CA THR A 103 -2.30 5.01 -18.61
C THR A 103 -0.89 4.55 -18.20
N LEU A 104 -0.78 3.60 -17.27
CA LEU A 104 0.50 3.03 -16.86
C LEU A 104 1.21 2.30 -18.01
N ASN A 105 0.47 1.51 -18.80
CA ASN A 105 1.01 0.83 -19.98
C ASN A 105 1.57 1.85 -20.98
N SER A 106 0.84 2.93 -21.26
CA SER A 106 1.30 4.02 -22.12
C SER A 106 2.58 4.69 -21.60
N MET A 107 2.73 4.84 -20.29
CA MET A 107 3.97 5.33 -19.67
C MET A 107 5.13 4.36 -19.88
N ILE A 108 4.92 3.06 -19.65
CA ILE A 108 5.92 2.00 -19.84
C ILE A 108 6.41 1.99 -21.30
N GLU A 109 5.49 1.97 -22.26
CA GLU A 109 5.82 2.02 -23.69
C GLU A 109 6.62 3.28 -24.04
N GLY A 110 6.24 4.43 -23.44
CA GLY A 110 6.98 5.69 -23.58
C GLY A 110 8.42 5.58 -23.08
N ILE A 111 8.62 4.99 -21.91
CA ILE A 111 9.94 4.75 -21.30
C ILE A 111 10.76 3.81 -22.19
N GLN A 112 10.22 2.66 -22.58
CA GLN A 112 10.90 1.67 -23.42
C GLN A 112 11.28 2.26 -24.78
N LYS A 113 10.38 3.03 -25.41
CA LYS A 113 10.63 3.66 -26.70
C LYS A 113 11.78 4.67 -26.62
N ARG A 114 11.83 5.46 -25.54
CA ARG A 114 12.85 6.50 -25.32
C ARG A 114 14.18 5.93 -24.86
N GLY A 115 14.16 5.10 -23.82
CA GLY A 115 15.35 4.57 -23.17
C GLY A 115 15.91 3.29 -23.81
N LYS A 116 15.14 2.63 -24.70
CA LYS A 116 15.46 1.32 -25.29
C LYS A 116 15.62 0.17 -24.30
N ALA A 117 15.43 0.44 -23.01
CA ALA A 117 15.54 -0.54 -21.95
C ALA A 117 14.35 -1.51 -21.96
N VAL A 118 14.61 -2.72 -21.50
CA VAL A 118 13.60 -3.75 -21.22
C VAL A 118 13.67 -4.22 -19.76
N LEU A 119 12.76 -5.11 -19.37
CA LEU A 119 12.79 -5.75 -18.05
C LEU A 119 14.08 -6.54 -17.87
N ASN A 120 14.62 -6.52 -16.65
CA ASN A 120 15.87 -7.13 -16.16
C ASN A 120 17.16 -6.44 -16.64
N GLU A 121 17.10 -5.15 -17.00
CA GLU A 121 18.28 -4.35 -17.38
C GLU A 121 18.73 -3.37 -16.29
N LYS A 122 18.22 -3.52 -15.05
CA LYS A 122 18.55 -2.69 -13.89
C LYS A 122 18.17 -1.21 -14.12
N THR A 123 16.94 -0.98 -14.53
CA THR A 123 16.34 0.34 -14.76
C THR A 123 15.02 0.49 -13.98
N MET A 124 14.40 1.68 -14.04
CA MET A 124 13.08 1.89 -13.43
C MET A 124 11.99 0.93 -13.94
N LEU A 125 12.17 0.33 -15.12
CA LEU A 125 11.25 -0.68 -15.66
C LEU A 125 11.19 -1.95 -14.81
N ASP A 126 12.26 -2.27 -14.08
CA ASP A 126 12.31 -3.40 -13.14
C ASP A 126 11.39 -3.23 -11.95
N THR A 127 10.97 -2.00 -11.65
CA THR A 127 9.97 -1.71 -10.62
C THR A 127 8.58 -1.52 -11.24
N ILE A 128 8.51 -0.78 -12.35
CA ILE A 128 7.22 -0.35 -12.93
C ILE A 128 6.49 -1.51 -13.61
N ILE A 129 7.18 -2.37 -14.38
CA ILE A 129 6.54 -3.47 -15.10
C ILE A 129 5.95 -4.51 -14.13
N PRO A 130 6.67 -4.97 -13.08
CA PRO A 130 6.06 -5.87 -12.09
C PRO A 130 4.87 -5.24 -11.36
N THR A 131 4.93 -3.94 -11.04
CA THR A 131 3.80 -3.21 -10.45
C THR A 131 2.59 -3.18 -11.39
N TYR A 132 2.81 -2.90 -12.68
CA TYR A 132 1.76 -2.94 -13.70
C TYR A 132 1.15 -4.33 -13.82
N ASN A 133 1.95 -5.38 -13.96
CA ASN A 133 1.45 -6.76 -14.07
C ASN A 133 0.63 -7.17 -12.83
N PHE A 134 1.03 -6.71 -11.65
CA PHE A 134 0.26 -6.94 -10.42
C PHE A 134 -1.07 -6.20 -10.43
N LEU A 135 -1.09 -4.92 -10.82
CA LEU A 135 -2.33 -4.15 -10.91
C LEU A 135 -3.26 -4.71 -12.00
N GLU A 136 -2.70 -5.10 -13.14
CA GLU A 136 -3.43 -5.71 -14.24
C GLU A 136 -4.09 -7.00 -13.77
N LYS A 137 -3.32 -7.88 -13.12
CA LYS A 137 -3.85 -9.08 -12.50
C LYS A 137 -4.92 -8.75 -11.48
N SER A 138 -4.69 -7.81 -10.57
CA SER A 138 -5.62 -7.48 -9.49
C SER A 138 -6.93 -6.86 -9.98
N PHE A 139 -6.89 -6.04 -11.03
CA PHE A 139 -8.08 -5.41 -11.60
C PHE A 139 -8.83 -6.33 -12.55
N ASN A 140 -8.12 -7.23 -13.24
CA ASN A 140 -8.75 -8.27 -14.06
C ASN A 140 -9.27 -9.44 -13.21
N GLU A 141 -8.73 -9.61 -12.01
CA GLU A 141 -9.24 -10.51 -10.97
C GLU A 141 -10.33 -9.81 -10.14
N GLU A 142 -11.44 -9.42 -10.76
CA GLU A 142 -12.70 -9.76 -10.11
C GLU A 142 -12.72 -11.28 -10.08
N LYS A 143 -12.22 -11.88 -8.99
CA LYS A 143 -12.44 -13.31 -8.78
C LYS A 143 -13.95 -13.48 -8.77
N ASN A 144 -14.48 -14.02 -9.86
CA ASN A 144 -15.83 -14.55 -9.96
C ASN A 144 -15.92 -15.79 -9.06
N LEU A 145 -15.68 -15.56 -7.75
CA LEU A 145 -15.77 -16.56 -6.72
C LEU A 145 -17.18 -17.09 -6.77
N SER A 146 -17.30 -18.40 -6.89
CA SER A 146 -18.55 -19.07 -6.69
C SER A 146 -19.10 -18.75 -5.29
N GLU A 147 -20.42 -18.88 -5.14
CA GLU A 147 -21.07 -18.74 -3.84
C GLU A 147 -20.44 -19.68 -2.79
N GLU A 148 -20.03 -20.89 -3.20
CA GLU A 148 -19.34 -21.83 -2.32
C GLU A 148 -17.98 -21.30 -1.83
N GLU A 149 -17.17 -20.72 -2.72
CA GLU A 149 -15.88 -20.13 -2.36
C GLU A 149 -16.06 -18.96 -1.40
N LEU A 150 -17.03 -18.07 -1.66
CA LEU A 150 -17.36 -16.96 -0.76
C LEU A 150 -17.78 -17.46 0.63
N ILE A 151 -18.62 -18.50 0.70
CA ILE A 151 -19.04 -19.11 1.97
C ILE A 151 -17.84 -19.72 2.70
N ARG A 152 -16.94 -20.41 2.00
CA ARG A 152 -15.72 -20.98 2.60
C ARG A 152 -14.79 -19.88 3.13
N GLY A 153 -14.57 -18.82 2.36
CA GLY A 153 -13.79 -17.65 2.80
C GLY A 153 -14.40 -17.00 4.04
N LEU A 154 -15.73 -16.82 4.05
CA LEU A 154 -16.45 -16.29 5.21
C LEU A 154 -16.29 -17.18 6.45
N PHE A 155 -16.34 -18.50 6.27
CA PHE A 155 -16.14 -19.47 7.34
C PHE A 155 -14.72 -19.40 7.92
N VAL A 156 -13.70 -19.36 7.05
CA VAL A 156 -12.29 -19.18 7.47
C VAL A 156 -12.11 -17.88 8.24
N SER A 157 -12.70 -16.78 7.75
CA SER A 157 -12.64 -15.48 8.43
C SER A 157 -13.24 -15.56 9.82
N HIS A 158 -14.48 -16.05 9.95
CA HIS A 158 -15.16 -16.13 11.23
C HIS A 158 -14.47 -17.05 12.23
N LEU A 159 -14.06 -18.25 11.81
CA LEU A 159 -13.37 -19.19 12.70
C LEU A 159 -12.04 -18.62 13.20
N THR A 160 -11.27 -17.98 12.31
CA THR A 160 -10.01 -17.33 12.68
C THR A 160 -10.27 -16.18 13.65
N THR A 161 -11.24 -15.32 13.37
CA THR A 161 -11.61 -14.22 14.27
C THR A 161 -12.04 -14.74 15.64
N ILE A 162 -12.83 -15.81 15.71
CA ILE A 162 -13.23 -16.44 16.97
C ILE A 162 -12.01 -16.96 17.72
N HIS A 163 -11.10 -17.67 17.04
CA HIS A 163 -9.88 -18.20 17.64
C HIS A 163 -8.99 -17.11 18.24
N VAL A 164 -8.74 -16.03 17.50
CA VAL A 164 -7.99 -14.88 18.02
C VAL A 164 -8.76 -14.21 19.15
N LYS A 165 -10.06 -13.94 18.98
CA LYS A 165 -10.84 -13.16 19.94
C LYS A 165 -11.05 -13.87 21.27
N THR A 166 -11.16 -15.20 21.27
CA THR A 166 -11.28 -15.99 22.51
C THR A 166 -10.07 -15.84 23.41
N ASN A 167 -8.88 -15.61 22.85
CA ASN A 167 -7.65 -15.34 23.60
C ASN A 167 -7.55 -13.88 24.10
N VAL A 168 -8.25 -12.93 23.50
CA VAL A 168 -8.25 -11.51 23.90
C VAL A 168 -9.15 -11.24 25.11
N GLY A 169 -10.14 -12.10 25.37
CA GLY A 169 -11.07 -11.95 26.49
C GLY A 169 -12.33 -11.11 26.19
N ARG A 170 -13.29 -11.13 27.13
CA ARG A 170 -14.64 -10.53 26.96
C ARG A 170 -14.63 -9.00 27.00
N LEU A 171 -13.85 -8.40 27.91
CA LEU A 171 -13.67 -6.97 28.06
C LEU A 171 -12.17 -6.69 27.99
N SER A 172 -11.75 -5.86 27.04
CA SER A 172 -10.35 -5.49 26.84
C SER A 172 -10.26 -4.21 26.02
N ALA A 173 -9.26 -3.38 26.33
CA ALA A 173 -8.88 -2.23 25.51
C ALA A 173 -8.23 -2.64 24.18
N TYR A 174 -8.05 -3.93 23.91
CA TYR A 174 -7.64 -4.43 22.60
C TYR A 174 -8.80 -4.37 21.61
N CYS A 175 -8.63 -3.71 20.47
CA CYS A 175 -9.71 -3.55 19.51
C CYS A 175 -10.10 -4.87 18.83
N GLY A 176 -11.35 -5.28 19.00
CA GLY A 176 -11.89 -6.49 18.35
C GLY A 176 -11.88 -6.43 16.82
N ALA A 177 -11.83 -5.22 16.23
CA ALA A 177 -11.67 -5.05 14.79
C ALA A 177 -10.34 -5.62 14.28
N ILE A 178 -9.30 -5.72 15.13
CA ILE A 178 -8.02 -6.33 14.76
C ILE A 178 -8.13 -7.85 14.69
N CYS A 179 -8.90 -8.47 15.59
CA CYS A 179 -9.23 -9.89 15.48
C CYS A 179 -10.03 -10.18 14.19
N ALA A 180 -10.93 -9.27 13.81
CA ALA A 180 -11.67 -9.37 12.56
C ALA A 180 -10.75 -9.20 11.34
N ALA A 181 -9.85 -8.21 11.35
CA ALA A 181 -8.87 -8.00 10.29
C ALA A 181 -7.95 -9.22 10.10
N ALA A 182 -7.55 -9.88 11.19
CA ALA A 182 -6.76 -11.10 11.13
C ALA A 182 -7.53 -12.26 10.45
N GLY A 183 -8.83 -12.38 10.73
CA GLY A 183 -9.71 -13.32 10.03
C GLY A 183 -9.89 -12.99 8.56
N VAL A 184 -10.06 -11.71 8.21
CA VAL A 184 -10.12 -11.26 6.81
C VAL A 184 -8.82 -11.59 6.08
N ALA A 185 -7.65 -11.32 6.66
CA ALA A 185 -6.36 -11.66 6.06
C ALA A 185 -6.21 -13.17 5.83
N ALA A 186 -6.65 -13.99 6.79
CA ALA A 186 -6.67 -15.44 6.64
C ALA A 186 -7.57 -15.88 5.48
N ALA A 187 -8.78 -15.32 5.38
CA ALA A 187 -9.72 -15.65 4.32
C ALA A 187 -9.25 -15.17 2.95
N LEU A 188 -8.71 -13.97 2.83
CA LEU A 188 -8.12 -13.47 1.59
C LEU A 188 -6.96 -14.37 1.14
N THR A 189 -6.05 -14.71 2.05
CA THR A 189 -4.93 -15.61 1.73
C THR A 189 -5.42 -16.99 1.28
N PHE A 190 -6.42 -17.55 1.98
CA PHE A 190 -7.07 -18.81 1.60
C PHE A 190 -7.73 -18.74 0.22
N LEU A 191 -8.49 -17.69 -0.07
CA LEU A 191 -9.16 -17.48 -1.36
C LEU A 191 -8.18 -17.24 -2.50
N HIS A 192 -6.93 -16.86 -2.19
CA HIS A 192 -5.81 -16.74 -3.13
C HIS A 192 -4.94 -18.00 -3.23
N ASP A 193 -5.51 -19.17 -2.90
CA ASP A 193 -4.84 -20.47 -2.98
C ASP A 193 -3.56 -20.54 -2.12
N GLY A 194 -3.49 -19.70 -1.08
CA GLY A 194 -2.39 -19.67 -0.13
C GLY A 194 -2.32 -20.95 0.68
N SER A 195 -1.09 -21.41 0.91
CA SER A 195 -0.82 -22.53 1.82
C SER A 195 -1.24 -22.21 3.26
N TYR A 196 -1.37 -23.25 4.10
CA TYR A 196 -1.64 -23.07 5.53
C TYR A 196 -0.60 -22.15 6.20
N GLU A 197 0.67 -22.31 5.85
CA GLU A 197 1.78 -21.50 6.36
C GLU A 197 1.62 -20.02 5.97
N MET A 198 1.15 -19.75 4.75
CA MET A 198 0.85 -18.39 4.30
C MET A 198 -0.35 -17.80 5.05
N VAL A 199 -1.40 -18.59 5.30
CA VAL A 199 -2.54 -18.15 6.11
C VAL A 199 -2.07 -17.78 7.53
N CYS A 200 -1.25 -18.63 8.17
CA CYS A 200 -0.66 -18.32 9.47
C CYS A 200 0.21 -17.06 9.42
N ALA A 201 1.02 -16.88 8.38
CA ALA A 201 1.83 -15.69 8.19
C ALA A 201 0.99 -14.41 8.08
N ALA A 202 -0.11 -14.44 7.32
CA ALA A 202 -1.02 -13.30 7.17
C ALA A 202 -1.65 -12.89 8.52
N ILE A 203 -2.08 -13.87 9.32
CA ILE A 203 -2.61 -13.63 10.66
C ILE A 203 -1.51 -13.02 11.56
N THR A 204 -0.30 -13.60 11.57
CA THR A 204 0.84 -13.09 12.34
C THR A 204 1.18 -11.65 11.96
N ASN A 205 1.20 -11.31 10.67
CA ASN A 205 1.47 -9.96 10.18
C ASN A 205 0.42 -8.96 10.68
N ILE A 206 -0.87 -9.32 10.70
CA ILE A 206 -1.91 -8.46 11.27
C ILE A 206 -1.71 -8.25 12.76
N LEU A 207 -1.48 -9.33 13.51
CA LEU A 207 -1.33 -9.26 14.95
C LEU A 207 -0.07 -8.47 15.33
N GLY A 208 1.04 -8.64 14.63
CA GLY A 208 2.25 -7.85 14.88
C GLY A 208 2.11 -6.37 14.50
N ASN A 209 1.38 -6.06 13.42
CA ASN A 209 1.22 -4.68 12.94
C ASN A 209 0.20 -3.88 13.76
N LEU A 210 -0.99 -4.45 14.02
CA LEU A 210 -2.14 -3.68 14.50
C LEU A 210 -2.50 -3.89 15.98
N SER A 211 -1.75 -4.70 16.73
CA SER A 211 -2.08 -4.96 18.15
C SER A 211 -2.07 -3.73 19.06
N GLY A 212 -1.54 -2.59 18.61
CA GLY A 212 -1.61 -1.31 19.31
C GLY A 212 -2.94 -0.55 19.16
N VAL A 213 -3.87 -1.01 18.30
CA VAL A 213 -5.14 -0.31 18.10
C VAL A 213 -6.08 -0.55 19.29
N ILE A 214 -6.40 0.52 20.00
CA ILE A 214 -7.22 0.47 21.21
C ILE A 214 -8.72 0.44 20.93
N CYS A 215 -9.49 -0.16 21.84
CA CYS A 215 -10.94 -0.20 21.87
C CYS A 215 -11.48 0.85 22.84
N ASP A 216 -12.15 1.87 22.32
CA ASP A 216 -12.81 2.96 23.05
C ASP A 216 -14.33 2.94 22.88
N GLY A 217 -14.88 1.80 22.43
CA GLY A 217 -16.29 1.58 22.20
C GLY A 217 -16.76 1.78 20.75
N ALA A 218 -18.03 1.46 20.49
CA ALA A 218 -18.62 1.55 19.17
C ALA A 218 -18.96 3.00 18.80
N LYS A 219 -18.01 3.69 18.17
CA LYS A 219 -18.12 5.08 17.68
C LYS A 219 -17.71 5.18 16.21
N ALA A 220 -17.75 6.38 15.63
CA ALA A 220 -17.26 6.62 14.26
C ALA A 220 -15.80 6.17 14.06
N SER A 221 -14.97 6.25 15.11
CA SER A 221 -13.61 5.72 15.13
C SER A 221 -13.56 4.21 14.89
N CYS A 222 -14.60 3.45 15.24
CA CYS A 222 -14.69 2.01 14.98
C CYS A 222 -14.77 1.71 13.48
N ALA A 223 -15.57 2.47 12.72
CA ALA A 223 -15.62 2.33 11.26
C ALA A 223 -14.26 2.62 10.60
N MET A 224 -13.55 3.64 11.10
CA MET A 224 -12.20 3.97 10.64
C MET A 224 -11.18 2.86 10.97
N LYS A 225 -11.27 2.26 12.16
CA LYS A 225 -10.43 1.11 12.57
C LYS A 225 -10.70 -0.13 11.72
N ILE A 226 -11.97 -0.38 11.40
CA ILE A 226 -12.35 -1.46 10.47
C ILE A 226 -11.75 -1.20 9.08
N SER A 227 -11.90 0.02 8.54
CA SER A 227 -11.31 0.41 7.25
C SER A 227 -9.79 0.20 7.24
N SER A 228 -9.09 0.71 8.26
CA SER A 228 -7.63 0.54 8.40
C SER A 228 -7.23 -0.93 8.52
N GLY A 229 -8.03 -1.73 9.23
CA GLY A 229 -7.86 -3.17 9.35
C GLY A 229 -8.03 -3.91 8.03
N ILE A 230 -8.98 -3.50 7.19
CA ILE A 230 -9.18 -4.09 5.85
C ILE A 230 -7.97 -3.82 4.96
N TYR A 231 -7.49 -2.57 4.87
CA TYR A 231 -6.29 -2.26 4.09
C TYR A 231 -5.08 -3.06 4.57
N SER A 232 -4.87 -3.09 5.89
CA SER A 232 -3.77 -3.88 6.47
C SER A 232 -3.93 -5.38 6.20
N ALA A 233 -5.16 -5.90 6.12
CA ALA A 233 -5.42 -7.30 5.79
C ALA A 233 -5.01 -7.64 4.35
N PHE A 234 -5.23 -6.73 3.39
CA PHE A 234 -4.68 -6.86 2.03
C PHE A 234 -3.16 -6.86 2.06
N ASP A 235 -2.52 -5.90 2.74
CA ASP A 235 -1.06 -5.81 2.83
C ASP A 235 -0.46 -7.08 3.46
N ALA A 236 -1.05 -7.55 4.58
CA ALA A 236 -0.62 -8.76 5.26
C ALA A 236 -0.78 -10.02 4.39
N THR A 237 -1.86 -10.09 3.61
CA THR A 237 -2.08 -11.16 2.63
C THR A 237 -1.02 -11.12 1.53
N MET A 238 -0.73 -9.93 0.98
CA MET A 238 0.28 -9.78 -0.07
C MET A 238 1.68 -10.16 0.43
N LEU A 239 2.06 -9.73 1.63
CA LEU A 239 3.32 -10.13 2.26
C LEU A 239 3.37 -11.66 2.43
N ALA A 240 2.32 -12.25 2.98
CA ALA A 240 2.26 -13.69 3.23
C ALA A 240 2.35 -14.52 1.93
N LEU A 241 1.65 -14.12 0.86
CA LEU A 241 1.72 -14.78 -0.44
C LEU A 241 3.13 -14.69 -1.06
N ASN A 242 3.90 -13.64 -0.74
CA ASN A 242 5.30 -13.49 -1.10
C ASN A 242 6.27 -14.17 -0.11
N LYS A 243 5.75 -14.92 0.87
CA LYS A 243 6.50 -15.62 1.92
C LYS A 243 7.23 -14.68 2.90
N ASP A 244 6.75 -13.45 3.03
CA ASP A 244 7.21 -12.49 4.02
C ASP A 244 6.31 -12.49 5.27
N VAL A 245 6.96 -12.63 6.43
CA VAL A 245 6.29 -12.67 7.73
C VAL A 245 7.17 -12.05 8.80
N LEU A 246 6.55 -11.36 9.77
CA LEU A 246 7.21 -10.94 11.00
C LEU A 246 7.77 -12.17 11.74
N LYS A 247 8.98 -12.06 12.28
CA LYS A 247 9.69 -13.20 12.86
C LYS A 247 9.58 -13.21 14.37
N SER A 248 9.82 -14.38 14.95
CA SER A 248 9.93 -14.50 16.40
C SER A 248 11.05 -13.61 16.93
N GLY A 249 10.76 -12.86 18.00
CA GLY A 249 11.66 -11.83 18.54
C GLY A 249 11.29 -10.41 18.10
N ASP A 250 10.45 -10.25 17.08
CA ASP A 250 9.91 -8.95 16.67
C ASP A 250 8.73 -8.57 17.59
N GLY A 251 9.04 -8.01 18.75
CA GLY A 251 8.04 -7.53 19.71
C GLY A 251 7.18 -8.66 20.29
N ILE A 252 5.87 -8.65 19.99
CA ILE A 252 4.91 -9.63 20.53
C ILE A 252 4.79 -10.91 19.69
N VAL A 253 5.51 -11.02 18.57
CA VAL A 253 5.44 -12.16 17.66
C VAL A 253 6.13 -13.39 18.25
N GLY A 254 5.39 -14.50 18.30
CA GLY A 254 5.83 -15.79 18.82
C GLY A 254 6.63 -16.62 17.80
N VAL A 255 7.07 -17.81 18.23
CA VAL A 255 7.73 -18.79 17.35
C VAL A 255 6.79 -19.40 16.30
N ASP A 256 5.49 -19.36 16.58
CA ASP A 256 4.42 -19.79 15.70
C ASP A 256 3.18 -18.90 15.90
N ILE A 257 2.15 -19.15 15.10
CA ILE A 257 0.91 -18.37 15.17
C ILE A 257 0.19 -18.53 16.51
N GLU A 258 0.19 -19.73 17.09
CA GLU A 258 -0.50 -20.01 18.34
C GLU A 258 0.16 -19.28 19.52
N GLN A 259 1.48 -19.23 19.56
CA GLN A 259 2.22 -18.45 20.54
C GLN A 259 2.01 -16.95 20.34
N THR A 260 1.94 -16.47 19.09
CA THR A 260 1.61 -15.08 18.79
C THR A 260 0.22 -14.71 19.31
N ILE A 261 -0.79 -15.55 19.09
CA ILE A 261 -2.15 -15.35 19.60
C ILE A 261 -2.17 -15.35 21.13
N ARG A 262 -1.41 -16.24 21.79
CA ARG A 262 -1.26 -16.24 23.26
C ARG A 262 -0.63 -14.95 23.78
N ASN A 263 0.43 -14.46 23.13
CA ASN A 263 1.09 -13.21 23.50
C ASN A 263 0.14 -12.01 23.36
N VAL A 264 -0.64 -11.95 22.27
CA VAL A 264 -1.71 -10.96 22.09
C VAL A 264 -2.75 -11.06 23.20
N GLY A 265 -3.13 -12.29 23.59
CA GLY A 265 -4.04 -12.52 24.70
C GLY A 265 -3.51 -12.02 26.04
N GLU A 266 -2.23 -12.26 26.35
CA GLU A 266 -1.57 -11.74 27.55
C GLU A 266 -1.53 -10.20 27.56
N LEU A 267 -1.15 -9.59 26.43
CA LEU A 267 -1.18 -8.14 26.25
C LEU A 267 -2.59 -7.58 26.50
N ALA A 268 -3.60 -8.18 25.88
CA ALA A 268 -4.98 -7.72 25.94
C ALA A 268 -5.61 -7.88 27.33
N GLN A 269 -5.38 -9.02 28.01
CA GLN A 269 -6.04 -9.35 29.27
C GLN A 269 -5.29 -8.82 30.50
N ALA A 270 -3.95 -8.85 30.48
CA ALA A 270 -3.13 -8.43 31.60
C ALA A 270 -2.48 -7.06 31.32
N GLY A 271 -1.86 -6.90 30.15
CA GLY A 271 -1.11 -5.68 29.82
C GLY A 271 -1.97 -4.42 29.70
N MET A 272 -3.21 -4.56 29.22
CA MET A 272 -4.10 -3.43 28.95
C MET A 272 -5.12 -3.11 30.05
N LYS A 273 -5.05 -3.74 31.23
CA LYS A 273 -6.01 -3.46 32.33
C LYS A 273 -6.02 -1.99 32.75
N GLY A 274 -4.85 -1.37 32.89
CA GLY A 274 -4.75 0.06 33.21
C GLY A 274 -5.22 0.96 32.06
N THR A 275 -5.10 0.48 30.81
CA THR A 275 -5.64 1.16 29.62
C THR A 275 -7.16 1.19 29.66
N ASP A 276 -7.81 0.08 30.02
CA ASP A 276 -9.27 0.03 30.19
C ASP A 276 -9.75 1.05 31.22
N GLU A 277 -9.12 1.11 32.41
CA GLU A 277 -9.46 2.08 33.45
C GLU A 277 -9.29 3.52 32.97
N THR A 278 -8.20 3.79 32.24
CA THR A 278 -7.90 5.11 31.69
C THR A 278 -8.94 5.54 30.65
N ILE A 279 -9.30 4.64 29.72
CA ILE A 279 -10.31 4.89 28.69
C ILE A 279 -11.67 5.17 29.34
N LEU A 280 -12.09 4.36 30.32
CA LEU A 280 -13.32 4.58 31.06
C LEU A 280 -13.32 5.96 31.73
N GLY A 281 -12.23 6.33 32.39
CA GLY A 281 -12.08 7.64 33.02
C GLY A 281 -12.11 8.81 32.02
N ILE A 282 -11.73 8.61 30.75
CA ILE A 282 -11.88 9.61 29.69
C ILE A 282 -13.33 9.70 29.23
N MET A 283 -13.99 8.56 29.04
CA MET A 283 -15.37 8.49 28.52
C MET A 283 -16.43 9.01 29.50
N THR A 284 -16.14 8.99 30.80
CA THR A 284 -17.08 9.43 31.85
C THR A 284 -16.79 10.81 32.40
N LYS A 285 -15.86 11.57 31.80
CA LYS A 285 -15.66 13.01 32.07
C LYS A 285 -16.67 13.84 31.29
#